data_AF-A0AAV3INA9-F1
#
_entry.id   AF-A0AAV3INA9-F1
#
_cell.length_a   1.000
_cell.length_b   1.000
_cell.length_c   1.000
_cell.angle_alpha   90.00
_cell.angle_beta   90.00
_cell.angle_gamma   90.00
#
_symmetry.space_group_name_H-M   'P 1'
#
loop_
_entity.id
_entity.type
_entity.pdbx_description
1 polymer ?
#
loop_
_entity_poly.entity_id
_entity_poly.type
_entity_poly.pdbx_seq_one_letter_code
_entity_poly.pdbx_strand_id
1 'polypeptide(L)'
;MANDLNKFISGIRILAQEAQDFLNRDEVKIFAKKVASGIQRFGEFAQNFYTYSQDQKKMYIEMSKFGWFPSYITFKTPVLEGETADDYMERCLTDNHDDIKTIILESYPNRKHILEEAFNLFEEGRYIAAIPLFISQLDGLSAEYGLSPYFTNTKLSRSERKKLSGDQLLKFEKFPIYLKKSLENKLLGQSQEIVSYYEEVIENACDSFILKNTNSVDTDNPINILNRHGILHGHENFLNYGDKRNCLKIISLFLFVDHILSLLDENLDQVDKTEGHP
;
A
#
# COMPACT_ATOMS: atom_id res chain seq x y z
N MET A 1 -5.27 -51.12 15.36
CA MET A 1 -5.27 -49.95 16.27
C MET A 1 -3.90 -49.29 16.42
N ALA A 2 -2.80 -50.00 16.70
CA ALA A 2 -1.47 -49.36 16.81
C ALA A 2 -0.92 -48.75 15.50
N ASN A 3 -1.35 -49.25 14.34
CA ASN A 3 -0.83 -48.82 13.03
C ASN A 3 -1.45 -47.51 12.51
N ASP A 4 -2.72 -47.25 12.84
CA ASP A 4 -3.42 -46.01 12.45
C ASP A 4 -3.00 -44.81 13.30
N LEU A 5 -2.74 -45.03 14.59
CA LEU A 5 -2.24 -43.99 15.49
C LEU A 5 -0.83 -43.50 15.08
N ASN A 6 0.04 -44.43 14.65
CA ASN A 6 1.37 -44.08 14.16
C ASN A 6 1.35 -43.32 12.83
N LYS A 7 0.42 -43.67 11.92
CA LYS A 7 0.20 -42.91 10.68
C LYS A 7 -0.29 -41.49 10.96
N PHE A 8 -1.27 -41.36 11.86
CA PHE A 8 -1.81 -40.06 12.28
C PHE A 8 -0.74 -39.16 12.91
N ILE A 9 0.07 -39.70 13.84
CA ILE A 9 1.17 -38.96 14.47
C ILE A 9 2.24 -38.58 13.43
N SER A 10 2.55 -39.45 12.45
CA SER A 10 3.50 -39.10 11.39
C SER A 10 2.98 -37.98 10.48
N GLY A 11 1.67 -37.97 10.18
CA GLY A 11 1.03 -36.91 9.39
C GLY A 11 1.06 -35.55 10.09
N ILE A 12 0.82 -35.53 11.40
CA ILE A 12 0.95 -34.31 12.22
C ILE A 12 2.40 -33.82 12.22
N ARG A 13 3.38 -34.73 12.27
CA ARG A 13 4.80 -34.37 12.27
C ARG A 13 5.24 -33.76 10.93
N ILE A 14 4.76 -34.31 9.82
CA ILE A 14 5.04 -33.79 8.48
C ILE A 14 4.41 -32.41 8.30
N LEU A 15 3.14 -32.23 8.70
CA LEU A 15 2.47 -30.93 8.71
C LEU A 15 3.17 -29.89 9.59
N ALA A 16 3.64 -30.31 10.77
CA ALA A 16 4.41 -29.43 11.66
C ALA A 16 5.76 -29.05 11.04
N GLN A 17 6.43 -29.98 10.36
CA GLN A 17 7.71 -29.74 9.69
C GLN A 17 7.52 -28.82 8.47
N GLU A 18 6.48 -29.04 7.66
CA GLU A 18 6.14 -28.19 6.51
C GLU A 18 5.73 -26.78 6.94
N ALA A 19 4.97 -26.65 8.02
CA ALA A 19 4.64 -25.35 8.62
C ALA A 19 5.90 -24.65 9.16
N GLN A 20 6.82 -25.40 9.76
CA GLN A 20 8.06 -24.86 10.30
C GLN A 20 9.08 -24.48 9.21
N ASP A 21 9.12 -25.22 8.11
CA ASP A 21 9.93 -24.92 6.93
C ASP A 21 9.34 -23.71 6.16
N PHE A 22 8.02 -23.58 6.10
CA PHE A 22 7.32 -22.40 5.57
C PHE A 22 7.63 -21.14 6.40
N LEU A 23 7.50 -21.20 7.73
CA LEU A 23 7.84 -20.11 8.66
C LEU A 23 9.33 -19.74 8.61
N ASN A 24 10.20 -20.65 8.16
CA ASN A 24 11.64 -20.42 8.08
C ASN A 24 12.13 -19.85 6.75
N ARG A 25 11.28 -19.73 5.72
CA ARG A 25 11.64 -19.09 4.45
C ARG A 25 12.02 -17.63 4.68
N ASP A 26 13.08 -17.17 4.02
CA ASP A 26 13.59 -15.81 4.18
C ASP A 26 12.52 -14.75 3.84
N GLU A 27 11.68 -15.04 2.84
CA GLU A 27 10.53 -14.22 2.45
C GLU A 27 9.51 -14.06 3.60
N VAL A 28 9.20 -15.14 4.32
CA VAL A 28 8.25 -15.16 5.46
C VAL A 28 8.85 -14.44 6.69
N LYS A 29 10.17 -14.54 6.89
CA LYS A 29 10.88 -13.80 7.96
C LYS A 29 10.98 -12.30 7.69
N ILE A 30 11.25 -11.91 6.44
CA ILE A 30 11.25 -10.51 6.00
C ILE A 30 9.85 -9.93 6.17
N PHE A 31 8.84 -10.69 5.77
CA PHE A 31 7.43 -10.34 5.92
C PHE A 31 7.01 -10.19 7.39
N ALA A 32 7.29 -11.18 8.26
CA ALA A 32 6.96 -11.11 9.68
C ALA A 32 7.66 -9.93 10.40
N LYS A 33 8.89 -9.60 10.02
CA LYS A 33 9.58 -8.40 10.51
C LYS A 33 8.88 -7.12 10.07
N LYS A 34 8.42 -7.05 8.82
CA LYS A 34 7.71 -5.88 8.27
C LYS A 34 6.40 -5.64 8.99
N VAL A 35 5.61 -6.68 9.13
CA VAL A 35 4.35 -6.70 9.88
C VAL A 35 4.53 -6.23 11.32
N ALA A 36 5.45 -6.84 12.07
CA ALA A 36 5.74 -6.45 13.45
C ALA A 36 6.21 -4.99 13.55
N SER A 37 7.04 -4.54 12.60
CA SER A 37 7.49 -3.14 12.54
C SER A 37 6.37 -2.17 12.14
N GLY A 38 5.42 -2.59 11.30
CA GLY A 38 4.29 -1.80 10.85
C GLY A 38 3.31 -1.51 11.98
N ILE A 39 2.94 -2.54 12.77
CA ILE A 39 2.08 -2.36 13.95
C ILE A 39 2.76 -1.50 15.01
N GLN A 40 4.04 -1.76 15.29
CA GLN A 40 4.77 -0.97 16.29
C GLN A 40 4.79 0.50 15.89
N ARG A 41 5.17 0.80 14.63
CA ARG A 41 5.19 2.18 14.11
C ARG A 41 3.81 2.80 14.05
N PHE A 42 2.77 2.00 13.82
CA PHE A 42 1.40 2.47 13.86
C PHE A 42 0.94 2.81 15.29
N GLY A 43 1.31 2.01 16.28
CA GLY A 43 1.05 2.31 17.69
C GLY A 43 1.80 3.57 18.16
N GLU A 44 3.06 3.74 17.74
CA GLU A 44 3.86 4.94 17.98
C GLU A 44 3.24 6.17 17.31
N PHE A 45 2.79 6.04 16.06
CA PHE A 45 2.03 7.09 15.36
C PHE A 45 0.78 7.48 16.13
N ALA A 46 -0.04 6.51 16.51
CA ALA A 46 -1.29 6.76 17.22
C ALA A 46 -1.04 7.57 18.49
N GLN A 47 0.01 7.25 19.25
CA GLN A 47 0.40 8.01 20.45
C GLN A 47 0.86 9.43 20.12
N ASN A 48 1.72 9.60 19.12
CA ASN A 48 2.24 10.91 18.72
C ASN A 48 1.14 11.80 18.12
N PHE A 49 0.21 11.22 17.36
CA PHE A 49 -0.88 11.94 16.70
C PHE A 49 -1.73 12.73 17.71
N TYR A 50 -1.94 12.22 18.92
CA TYR A 50 -2.67 12.97 19.95
C TYR A 50 -1.96 14.23 20.40
N THR A 51 -0.62 14.24 20.39
CA THR A 51 0.21 15.35 20.86
C THR A 51 0.29 16.50 19.86
N TYR A 52 -0.10 16.26 18.60
CA TYR A 52 -0.05 17.26 17.54
C TYR A 52 -1.06 18.39 17.73
N SER A 53 -0.70 19.57 17.25
CA SER A 53 -1.59 20.73 17.15
C SER A 53 -2.75 20.44 16.19
N GLN A 54 -3.80 21.26 16.26
CA GLN A 54 -4.94 21.12 15.35
C GLN A 54 -4.55 21.35 13.89
N ASP A 55 -3.65 22.29 13.63
CA ASP A 55 -3.16 22.56 12.27
C ASP A 55 -2.32 21.40 11.72
N GLN A 56 -1.48 20.78 12.56
CA GLN A 56 -0.74 19.58 12.19
C GLN A 56 -1.67 18.40 11.89
N LYS A 57 -2.66 18.15 12.74
CA LYS A 57 -3.67 17.09 12.52
C LYS A 57 -4.43 17.31 11.22
N LYS A 58 -4.88 18.54 10.96
CA LYS A 58 -5.57 18.90 9.72
C LYS A 58 -4.67 18.68 8.51
N MET A 59 -3.42 19.15 8.55
CA MET A 59 -2.45 18.92 7.48
C MET A 59 -2.28 17.41 7.21
N TYR A 60 -2.15 16.59 8.25
CA TYR A 60 -1.99 15.14 8.10
C TYR A 60 -3.18 14.46 7.43
N ILE A 61 -4.38 14.85 7.80
CA ILE A 61 -5.64 14.32 7.26
C ILE A 61 -5.80 14.74 5.78
N GLU A 62 -5.51 16.00 5.48
CA GLU A 62 -5.80 16.58 4.16
C GLU A 62 -4.67 16.43 3.13
N MET A 63 -3.47 15.95 3.51
CA MET A 63 -2.32 15.92 2.59
C MET A 63 -2.57 15.11 1.30
N SER A 64 -3.47 14.12 1.37
CA SER A 64 -3.89 13.31 0.23
C SER A 64 -4.68 14.11 -0.82
N LYS A 65 -5.34 15.20 -0.44
CA LYS A 65 -5.95 16.17 -1.37
C LYS A 65 -4.90 16.89 -2.23
N PHE A 66 -3.64 16.94 -1.76
CA PHE A 66 -2.50 17.52 -2.47
C PHE A 66 -1.63 16.45 -3.17
N GLY A 67 -2.03 15.18 -3.11
CA GLY A 67 -1.39 14.06 -3.81
C GLY A 67 -0.30 13.37 -3.02
N TRP A 68 -0.26 13.60 -1.72
CA TRP A 68 0.63 12.91 -0.80
C TRP A 68 -0.09 11.77 -0.10
N PHE A 69 0.53 10.59 -0.12
CA PHE A 69 0.00 9.43 0.55
C PHE A 69 0.91 9.08 1.73
N PRO A 70 0.41 9.23 2.96
CA PRO A 70 1.18 8.87 4.14
C PRO A 70 1.53 7.38 4.20
N SER A 71 2.58 7.05 4.94
CA SER A 71 3.00 5.66 5.20
C SER A 71 3.76 5.57 6.54
N TYR A 72 4.26 4.39 6.90
CA TYR A 72 5.11 4.23 8.08
C TYR A 72 6.33 5.17 8.13
N ILE A 73 6.83 5.68 6.99
CA ILE A 73 7.92 6.68 6.99
C ILE A 73 7.45 8.03 7.50
N THR A 74 6.23 8.43 7.12
CA THR A 74 5.60 9.67 7.62
C THR A 74 5.29 9.62 9.12
N PHE A 75 5.41 8.45 9.74
CA PHE A 75 5.21 8.29 11.17
C PHE A 75 6.52 8.36 11.96
N LYS A 76 7.66 8.09 11.30
CA LYS A 76 9.00 8.22 11.89
C LYS A 76 9.46 9.67 12.03
N THR A 77 8.95 10.55 11.18
CA THR A 77 9.46 11.91 11.03
C THR A 77 8.45 12.89 11.63
N PRO A 78 8.81 13.68 12.65
CA PRO A 78 7.89 14.66 13.21
C PRO A 78 7.64 15.81 12.24
N VAL A 79 6.43 16.37 12.30
CA VAL A 79 6.10 17.63 11.62
C VAL A 79 6.71 18.79 12.38
N LEU A 80 7.38 19.69 11.66
CA LEU A 80 7.89 20.93 12.26
C LEU A 80 6.81 22.01 12.22
N GLU A 81 6.87 22.94 13.18
CA GLU A 81 5.93 24.06 13.24
C GLU A 81 6.05 24.94 11.98
N GLY A 82 4.92 25.22 11.33
CA GLY A 82 4.85 26.04 10.12
C GLY A 82 5.18 25.32 8.81
N GLU A 83 5.48 24.02 8.82
CA GLU A 83 5.65 23.25 7.58
C GLU A 83 4.36 23.10 6.79
N THR A 84 4.48 23.18 5.47
CA THR A 84 3.39 22.77 4.56
C THR A 84 3.41 21.25 4.35
N ALA A 85 2.32 20.68 3.84
CA ALA A 85 2.26 19.26 3.49
C ALA A 85 3.33 18.88 2.44
N ASP A 86 3.60 19.77 1.47
CA ASP A 86 4.65 19.58 0.47
C ASP A 86 6.03 19.51 1.13
N ASP A 87 6.39 20.52 1.94
CA ASP A 87 7.72 20.59 2.57
C ASP A 87 7.95 19.42 3.53
N TYR A 88 6.93 19.11 4.34
CA TYR A 88 6.96 17.99 5.27
C TYR A 88 7.17 16.65 4.55
N MET A 89 6.39 16.37 3.50
CA MET A 89 6.46 15.09 2.78
C MET A 89 7.75 14.97 1.97
N GLU A 90 8.20 16.06 1.34
CA GLU A 90 9.49 16.07 0.66
C GLU A 90 10.63 15.75 1.62
N ARG A 91 10.65 16.39 2.79
CA ARG A 91 11.65 16.13 3.83
C ARG A 91 11.57 14.69 4.33
N CYS A 92 10.37 14.19 4.66
CA CYS A 92 10.19 12.81 5.10
C CYS A 92 10.79 11.80 4.11
N LEU A 93 10.51 11.97 2.83
CA LEU A 93 10.94 11.00 1.82
C LEU A 93 12.41 11.15 1.45
N THR A 94 12.94 12.38 1.47
CA THR A 94 14.35 12.62 1.13
C THR A 94 15.29 12.25 2.27
N ASP A 95 14.97 12.60 3.52
CA ASP A 95 15.77 12.26 4.70
C ASP A 95 15.81 10.75 4.95
N ASN A 96 14.76 10.03 4.54
CA ASN A 96 14.65 8.57 4.70
C ASN A 96 14.83 7.81 3.37
N HIS A 97 15.45 8.41 2.35
CA HIS A 97 15.54 7.83 1.00
C HIS A 97 16.18 6.44 0.99
N ASP A 98 17.34 6.28 1.64
CA ASP A 98 18.07 5.00 1.66
C ASP A 98 17.28 3.89 2.38
N ASP A 99 16.60 4.26 3.46
CA ASP A 99 15.67 3.41 4.21
C ASP A 99 14.51 2.97 3.32
N ILE A 100 13.88 3.91 2.61
CA ILE A 100 12.76 3.66 1.68
C ILE A 100 13.18 2.69 0.58
N LYS A 101 14.31 2.99 -0.08
CA LYS A 101 14.85 2.16 -1.15
C LYS A 101 15.08 0.74 -0.65
N THR A 102 15.76 0.60 0.48
CA THR A 102 16.05 -0.71 1.09
C THR A 102 14.76 -1.47 1.38
N ILE A 103 13.79 -0.85 2.06
CA ILE A 103 12.55 -1.52 2.46
C ILE A 103 11.76 -2.01 1.23
N ILE A 104 11.59 -1.16 0.21
CA ILE A 104 10.85 -1.51 -1.00
C ILE A 104 11.54 -2.63 -1.77
N LEU A 105 12.86 -2.56 -1.96
CA LEU A 105 13.61 -3.59 -2.69
C LEU A 105 13.58 -4.95 -1.97
N GLU A 106 13.55 -4.94 -0.65
CA GLU A 106 13.36 -6.14 0.17
C GLU A 106 11.89 -6.61 0.21
N SER A 107 10.90 -5.75 -0.05
CA SER A 107 9.46 -6.13 -0.07
C SER A 107 9.14 -6.93 -1.30
N TYR A 108 9.78 -6.58 -2.42
CA TYR A 108 9.40 -7.06 -3.74
C TYR A 108 10.59 -7.70 -4.47
N PRO A 109 11.13 -8.83 -3.98
CA PRO A 109 12.35 -9.43 -4.53
C PRO A 109 12.23 -9.79 -6.03
N ASN A 110 11.05 -10.24 -6.47
CA ASN A 110 10.79 -10.56 -7.88
C ASN A 110 10.85 -9.33 -8.81
N ARG A 111 10.64 -8.14 -8.26
CA ARG A 111 10.62 -6.86 -8.99
C ARG A 111 11.85 -6.00 -8.68
N LYS A 112 12.74 -6.49 -7.83
CA LYS A 112 13.90 -5.76 -7.32
C LYS A 112 14.67 -5.08 -8.44
N HIS A 113 15.00 -5.80 -9.51
CA HIS A 113 15.73 -5.25 -10.66
C HIS A 113 15.01 -4.08 -11.36
N ILE A 114 13.67 -4.07 -11.40
CA ILE A 114 12.89 -2.97 -11.99
C ILE A 114 12.83 -1.77 -11.04
N LEU A 115 12.61 -2.06 -9.75
CA LEU A 115 12.53 -1.03 -8.72
C LEU A 115 13.89 -0.37 -8.46
N GLU A 116 14.99 -1.12 -8.54
CA GLU A 116 16.36 -0.61 -8.50
C GLU A 116 16.57 0.42 -9.62
N GLU A 117 16.17 0.10 -10.84
CA GLU A 117 16.24 1.04 -11.96
C GLU A 117 15.38 2.28 -11.73
N ALA A 118 14.17 2.13 -11.19
CA ALA A 118 13.30 3.26 -10.85
C ALA A 118 13.95 4.20 -9.81
N PHE A 119 14.60 3.65 -8.79
CA PHE A 119 15.33 4.43 -7.80
C PHE A 119 16.60 5.07 -8.36
N ASN A 120 17.37 4.38 -9.21
CA ASN A 120 18.54 4.95 -9.87
C ASN A 120 18.14 6.15 -10.75
N LEU A 121 17.05 6.03 -11.52
CA LEU A 121 16.51 7.14 -12.31
C LEU A 121 16.09 8.32 -11.43
N PHE A 122 15.49 8.08 -10.26
CA PHE A 122 15.16 9.14 -9.31
C PHE A 122 16.42 9.84 -8.77
N GLU A 123 17.44 9.08 -8.36
CA GLU A 123 18.72 9.57 -7.85
C GLU A 123 19.50 10.39 -8.90
N GLU A 124 19.40 9.98 -10.17
CA GLU A 124 19.97 10.70 -11.32
C GLU A 124 19.15 11.93 -11.75
N GLY A 125 18.00 12.21 -11.11
CA GLY A 125 17.11 13.31 -11.46
C GLY A 125 16.33 13.09 -12.76
N ARG A 126 16.25 11.85 -13.25
CA ARG A 126 15.57 11.46 -14.50
C ARG A 126 14.10 11.14 -14.27
N TYR A 127 13.37 12.10 -13.69
CA TYR A 127 11.99 11.93 -13.22
C TYR A 127 10.98 11.57 -14.32
N ILE A 128 11.19 12.05 -15.55
CA ILE A 128 10.37 11.69 -16.73
C ILE A 128 10.33 10.17 -16.94
N ALA A 129 11.42 9.46 -16.66
CA ALA A 129 11.49 8.01 -16.78
C ALA A 129 11.13 7.30 -15.48
N ALA A 130 11.53 7.85 -14.33
CA ALA A 130 11.25 7.26 -13.01
C ALA A 130 9.74 7.15 -12.74
N ILE A 131 8.98 8.22 -13.01
CA ILE A 131 7.54 8.29 -12.72
C ILE A 131 6.75 7.17 -13.44
N PRO A 132 6.81 7.01 -14.78
CA PRO A 132 6.11 5.94 -15.46
C PRO A 132 6.55 4.55 -15.00
N LEU A 133 7.84 4.39 -14.66
CA LEU A 133 8.36 3.11 -14.18
C LEU A 133 7.75 2.73 -12.83
N PHE A 134 7.72 3.64 -11.85
CA PHE A 134 7.02 3.40 -10.59
C PHE A 134 5.51 3.15 -10.79
N ILE A 135 4.83 3.96 -11.62
CA ILE A 135 3.41 3.80 -11.93
C ILE A 135 3.12 2.41 -12.50
N SER A 136 3.99 1.90 -13.38
CA SER A 136 3.83 0.57 -13.99
C SER A 136 3.89 -0.58 -12.98
N GLN A 137 4.57 -0.39 -11.85
CA GLN A 137 4.75 -1.42 -10.82
C GLN A 137 3.62 -1.44 -9.79
N LEU A 138 2.89 -0.32 -9.59
CA LEU A 138 1.81 -0.22 -8.60
C LEU A 138 0.72 -1.31 -8.77
N ASP A 139 0.34 -1.63 -10.00
CA ASP A 139 -0.66 -2.67 -10.29
C ASP A 139 -0.23 -4.06 -9.80
N GLY A 140 1.08 -4.32 -9.82
CA GLY A 140 1.64 -5.61 -9.46
C GLY A 140 1.72 -5.85 -7.95
N LEU A 141 1.73 -4.79 -7.13
CA LEU A 141 1.92 -4.91 -5.68
C LEU A 141 0.76 -5.67 -5.05
N SER A 142 -0.47 -5.20 -5.24
CA SER A 142 -1.66 -5.86 -4.66
C SER A 142 -1.94 -7.24 -5.28
N ALA A 143 -1.57 -7.44 -6.55
CA ALA A 143 -1.72 -8.71 -7.25
C ALA A 143 -0.87 -9.84 -6.64
N GLU A 144 0.31 -9.52 -6.09
CA GLU A 144 1.15 -10.50 -5.38
C GLU A 144 0.51 -11.01 -4.08
N TYR A 145 -0.38 -10.21 -3.48
CA TYR A 145 -1.17 -10.58 -2.30
C TYR A 145 -2.52 -11.24 -2.65
N GLY A 146 -2.71 -11.63 -3.92
CA GLY A 146 -3.95 -12.28 -4.38
C GLY A 146 -5.17 -11.34 -4.43
N LEU A 147 -4.95 -10.03 -4.35
CA LEU A 147 -5.98 -9.00 -4.52
C LEU A 147 -5.99 -8.51 -5.98
N SER A 148 -7.04 -7.79 -6.39
CA SER A 148 -7.00 -7.16 -7.70
C SER A 148 -5.90 -6.10 -7.80
N PRO A 149 -5.39 -5.85 -9.02
CA PRO A 149 -4.51 -4.72 -9.28
C PRO A 149 -5.09 -3.39 -8.82
N TYR A 150 -4.22 -2.39 -8.65
CA TYR A 150 -4.58 -1.06 -8.20
C TYR A 150 -5.54 -0.35 -9.17
N PHE A 151 -5.29 -0.44 -10.48
CA PHE A 151 -6.03 0.29 -11.52
C PHE A 151 -7.12 -0.54 -12.21
N THR A 152 -7.10 -1.87 -12.06
CA THR A 152 -7.90 -2.80 -12.87
C THR A 152 -8.66 -3.81 -12.01
N ASN A 153 -9.94 -4.03 -12.33
CA ASN A 153 -10.71 -5.13 -11.73
C ASN A 153 -10.23 -6.47 -12.25
N THR A 154 -10.12 -7.45 -11.36
CA THR A 154 -9.88 -8.84 -11.78
C THR A 154 -11.14 -9.39 -12.45
N LYS A 155 -11.01 -9.85 -13.69
CA LYS A 155 -12.15 -10.37 -14.45
C LYS A 155 -12.51 -11.76 -13.95
N LEU A 156 -13.76 -11.93 -13.53
CA LEU A 156 -14.36 -13.22 -13.21
C LEU A 156 -15.34 -13.62 -14.30
N SER A 157 -15.35 -14.91 -14.65
CA SER A 157 -16.42 -15.47 -15.48
C SER A 157 -17.76 -15.44 -14.73
N ARG A 158 -18.86 -15.47 -15.48
CA ARG A 158 -20.22 -15.46 -14.91
C ARG A 158 -20.49 -16.67 -14.01
N SER A 159 -19.84 -17.80 -14.28
CA SER A 159 -19.93 -19.02 -13.47
C SER A 159 -19.16 -18.92 -12.16
N GLU A 160 -17.97 -18.31 -12.16
CA GLU A 160 -17.18 -18.11 -10.93
C GLU A 160 -17.88 -17.11 -10.01
N ARG A 161 -18.39 -16.01 -10.56
CA ARG A 161 -19.06 -14.95 -9.81
C ARG A 161 -20.30 -15.43 -9.04
N LYS A 162 -21.00 -16.47 -9.51
CA LYS A 162 -22.16 -17.07 -8.84
C LYS A 162 -21.80 -17.97 -7.65
N LYS A 163 -20.55 -18.41 -7.55
CA LYS A 163 -20.07 -19.34 -6.51
C LYS A 163 -19.50 -18.62 -5.29
N LEU A 164 -19.33 -17.30 -5.37
CA LEU A 164 -18.65 -16.50 -4.36
C LEU A 164 -19.66 -15.66 -3.57
N SER A 165 -19.41 -15.51 -2.26
CA SER A 165 -20.15 -14.57 -1.41
C SER A 165 -19.82 -13.11 -1.75
N GLY A 166 -20.61 -12.16 -1.24
CA GLY A 166 -20.35 -10.73 -1.43
C GLY A 166 -18.95 -10.31 -0.98
N ASP A 167 -18.48 -10.84 0.14
CA ASP A 167 -17.15 -10.54 0.70
C ASP A 167 -16.02 -11.17 -0.12
N GLN A 168 -16.25 -12.36 -0.67
CA GLN A 168 -15.30 -13.00 -1.59
C GLN A 168 -15.21 -12.24 -2.93
N LEU A 169 -16.33 -11.70 -3.41
CA LEU A 169 -16.36 -10.87 -4.63
C LEU A 169 -15.59 -9.56 -4.45
N LEU A 170 -15.52 -9.02 -3.23
CA LEU A 170 -14.84 -7.75 -2.96
C LEU A 170 -13.34 -7.81 -3.29
N LYS A 171 -12.67 -8.96 -3.13
CA LYS A 171 -11.26 -9.17 -3.50
C LYS A 171 -10.99 -8.93 -5.00
N PHE A 172 -12.03 -9.00 -5.84
CA PHE A 172 -11.96 -8.85 -7.29
C PHE A 172 -12.27 -7.42 -7.79
N GLU A 173 -12.60 -6.50 -6.88
CA GLU A 173 -12.63 -5.06 -7.16
C GLU A 173 -11.24 -4.44 -7.05
N LYS A 174 -11.01 -3.30 -7.72
CA LYS A 174 -9.74 -2.55 -7.64
C LYS A 174 -9.28 -2.41 -6.20
N PHE A 175 -7.98 -2.51 -5.97
CA PHE A 175 -7.41 -2.48 -4.62
C PHE A 175 -7.92 -1.33 -3.74
N PRO A 176 -8.01 -0.06 -4.21
CA PRO A 176 -8.56 1.03 -3.39
C PRO A 176 -10.02 0.79 -2.96
N ILE A 177 -10.85 0.22 -3.84
CA ILE A 177 -12.26 -0.09 -3.54
C ILE A 177 -12.37 -1.22 -2.52
N TYR A 178 -11.54 -2.26 -2.69
CA TYR A 178 -11.41 -3.33 -1.70
C TYR A 178 -11.03 -2.76 -0.33
N LEU A 179 -10.07 -1.84 -0.30
CA LEU A 179 -9.54 -1.22 0.91
C LEU A 179 -10.62 -0.42 1.65
N LYS A 180 -11.34 0.46 0.95
CA LYS A 180 -12.44 1.25 1.50
C LYS A 180 -13.44 0.38 2.26
N LYS A 181 -13.95 -0.67 1.61
CA LYS A 181 -14.95 -1.57 2.20
C LYS A 181 -14.38 -2.51 3.27
N SER A 182 -13.11 -2.87 3.18
CA SER A 182 -12.46 -3.73 4.17
C SER A 182 -12.20 -3.00 5.49
N LEU A 183 -11.99 -1.68 5.44
CA LEU A 183 -11.71 -0.85 6.61
C LEU A 183 -12.96 -0.32 7.30
N GLU A 184 -14.04 -0.07 6.56
CA GLU A 184 -15.39 0.19 7.12
C GLU A 184 -15.81 -0.85 8.17
N ASN A 185 -15.33 -2.10 8.04
CA ASN A 185 -15.65 -3.21 8.94
C ASN A 185 -14.63 -3.45 10.06
N LYS A 186 -13.41 -2.92 9.98
CA LYS A 186 -12.26 -3.31 10.84
C LYS A 186 -11.75 -2.23 11.80
N LEU A 187 -12.06 -0.96 11.54
CA LEU A 187 -11.61 0.15 12.39
C LEU A 187 -12.43 0.34 13.68
N LEU A 188 -13.40 -0.55 13.92
CA LEU A 188 -14.18 -0.64 15.15
C LEU A 188 -13.28 -1.03 16.35
N GLY A 189 -12.69 -0.03 17.00
CA GLY A 189 -11.87 -0.21 18.20
C GLY A 189 -10.74 0.81 18.37
N GLN A 190 -10.48 1.65 17.37
CA GLN A 190 -9.51 2.75 17.46
C GLN A 190 -10.19 4.11 17.59
N SER A 191 -9.43 5.14 17.92
CA SER A 191 -9.96 6.51 18.06
C SER A 191 -10.51 7.05 16.77
N GLN A 192 -11.65 7.74 16.86
CA GLN A 192 -12.37 8.32 15.74
C GLN A 192 -11.47 9.14 14.81
N GLU A 193 -10.49 9.87 15.35
CA GLU A 193 -9.60 10.73 14.58
C GLU A 193 -8.62 9.96 13.67
N ILE A 194 -8.14 8.79 14.11
CA ILE A 194 -7.25 7.93 13.32
C ILE A 194 -8.05 7.19 12.23
N VAL A 195 -9.28 6.81 12.56
CA VAL A 195 -10.23 6.23 11.61
C VAL A 195 -10.53 7.23 10.50
N SER A 196 -10.92 8.45 10.86
CA SER A 196 -11.21 9.52 9.90
C SER A 196 -9.99 9.90 9.04
N TYR A 197 -8.78 9.80 9.60
CA TYR A 197 -7.55 9.96 8.83
C TYR A 197 -7.41 8.91 7.72
N TYR A 198 -7.55 7.62 8.03
CA TYR A 198 -7.46 6.57 6.99
C TYR A 198 -8.61 6.67 6.00
N GLU A 199 -9.83 6.92 6.48
CA GLU A 199 -10.99 7.12 5.62
C GLU A 199 -10.74 8.22 4.58
N GLU A 200 -10.23 9.39 4.99
CA GLU A 200 -9.94 10.48 4.06
C GLU A 200 -8.83 10.13 3.07
N VAL A 201 -7.73 9.53 3.54
CA VAL A 201 -6.62 9.12 2.66
C VAL A 201 -7.09 8.08 1.66
N ILE A 202 -7.93 7.13 2.06
CA ILE A 202 -8.44 6.06 1.20
C ILE A 202 -9.49 6.59 0.23
N GLU A 203 -10.37 7.48 0.66
CA GLU A 203 -11.35 8.12 -0.22
C GLU A 203 -10.61 8.88 -1.32
N ASN A 204 -9.61 9.68 -0.94
CA ASN A 204 -8.78 10.40 -1.88
C ASN A 204 -7.93 9.46 -2.73
N ALA A 205 -7.48 8.31 -2.23
CA ALA A 205 -6.79 7.29 -3.03
C ALA A 205 -7.74 6.67 -4.08
N CYS A 206 -8.98 6.35 -3.70
CA CYS A 206 -10.02 5.80 -4.60
C CYS A 206 -10.38 6.79 -5.72
N ASP A 207 -10.48 8.08 -5.38
CA ASP A 207 -10.82 9.16 -6.29
C ASP A 207 -9.60 9.90 -6.85
N SER A 208 -8.40 9.36 -6.63
CA SER A 208 -7.16 10.04 -6.97
C SER A 208 -7.02 10.28 -8.47
N PHE A 209 -6.30 11.34 -8.79
CA PHE A 209 -5.91 11.70 -10.14
C PHE A 209 -5.29 10.53 -10.92
N ILE A 210 -4.64 9.60 -10.24
CA ILE A 210 -3.91 8.50 -10.88
C ILE A 210 -4.84 7.40 -11.41
N LEU A 211 -6.07 7.28 -10.89
CA LEU A 211 -7.04 6.24 -11.30
C LEU A 211 -7.98 6.69 -12.41
N LYS A 212 -8.24 7.99 -12.50
CA LYS A 212 -9.24 8.56 -13.41
C LYS A 212 -8.81 8.42 -14.89
N ASN A 213 -9.79 8.30 -15.77
CA ASN A 213 -9.53 8.43 -17.21
C ASN A 213 -9.20 9.89 -17.51
N THR A 214 -8.26 10.16 -18.42
CA THR A 214 -7.88 11.52 -18.80
C THR A 214 -9.06 12.43 -19.15
N ASN A 215 -10.12 11.89 -19.78
CA ASN A 215 -11.32 12.66 -20.15
C ASN A 215 -12.19 13.09 -18.94
N SER A 216 -11.92 12.53 -17.76
CA SER A 216 -12.66 12.78 -16.52
C SER A 216 -11.87 13.61 -15.51
N VAL A 217 -10.69 14.10 -15.91
CA VAL A 217 -9.76 14.81 -15.05
C VAL A 217 -9.82 16.31 -15.34
N ASP A 218 -9.91 17.10 -14.28
CA ASP A 218 -9.81 18.56 -14.34
C ASP A 218 -8.35 18.97 -14.53
N THR A 219 -7.96 19.38 -15.73
CA THR A 219 -6.57 19.73 -16.05
C THR A 219 -6.10 21.04 -15.40
N ASP A 220 -7.02 21.84 -14.85
CA ASP A 220 -6.66 23.08 -14.14
C ASP A 220 -6.15 22.80 -12.73
N ASN A 221 -6.45 21.63 -12.17
CA ASN A 221 -5.94 21.22 -10.87
C ASN A 221 -4.49 20.68 -11.01
N PRO A 222 -3.47 21.33 -10.40
CA PRO A 222 -2.06 20.95 -10.59
C PRO A 222 -1.72 19.51 -10.21
N ILE A 223 -2.44 18.93 -9.24
CA ILE A 223 -2.23 17.53 -8.82
C ILE A 223 -2.50 16.54 -9.96
N ASN A 224 -3.38 16.92 -10.88
CA ASN A 224 -3.87 16.04 -11.91
C ASN A 224 -2.82 15.78 -13.00
N ILE A 225 -1.72 16.54 -13.03
CA ILE A 225 -0.57 16.31 -13.92
C ILE A 225 -0.01 14.87 -13.82
N LEU A 226 -0.23 14.21 -12.67
CA LEU A 226 0.18 12.84 -12.41
C LEU A 226 -0.85 11.78 -12.86
N ASN A 227 -1.84 12.14 -13.69
CA ASN A 227 -2.80 11.18 -14.23
C ASN A 227 -2.11 10.10 -15.07
N ARG A 228 -2.18 8.83 -14.64
CA ARG A 228 -1.50 7.72 -15.32
C ARG A 228 -1.88 7.58 -16.79
N HIS A 229 -3.16 7.79 -17.11
CA HIS A 229 -3.69 7.55 -18.46
C HIS A 229 -3.14 8.63 -19.39
N GLY A 230 -3.10 9.88 -18.93
CA GLY A 230 -2.52 11.00 -19.66
C GLY A 230 -1.02 10.82 -19.88
N ILE A 231 -0.28 10.49 -18.82
CA ILE A 231 1.16 10.26 -18.88
C ILE A 231 1.50 9.11 -19.83
N LEU A 232 0.91 7.93 -19.64
CA LEU A 232 1.27 6.71 -20.37
C LEU A 232 0.83 6.75 -21.85
N HIS A 233 -0.17 7.57 -22.20
CA HIS A 233 -0.59 7.76 -23.58
C HIS A 233 -0.04 9.06 -24.22
N GLY A 234 0.80 9.82 -23.52
CA GLY A 234 1.44 11.01 -24.06
C GLY A 234 0.46 12.15 -24.38
N HIS A 235 -0.60 12.30 -23.58
CA HIS A 235 -1.58 13.36 -23.77
C HIS A 235 -0.95 14.75 -23.49
N GLU A 236 -1.22 15.74 -24.33
CA GLU A 236 -0.52 17.05 -24.34
C GLU A 236 -0.55 17.81 -22.99
N ASN A 237 -1.68 17.72 -22.28
CA ASN A 237 -1.85 18.32 -20.95
C ASN A 237 -1.01 17.66 -19.84
N PHE A 238 -0.33 16.54 -20.11
CA PHE A 238 0.43 15.75 -19.14
C PHE A 238 1.86 15.51 -19.62
N LEU A 239 2.49 16.48 -20.29
CA LEU A 239 3.87 16.36 -20.76
C LEU A 239 4.90 16.86 -19.74
N ASN A 240 4.49 17.70 -18.79
CA ASN A 240 5.36 18.37 -17.83
C ASN A 240 5.33 17.73 -16.42
N TYR A 241 4.99 16.44 -16.32
CA TYR A 241 4.95 15.72 -15.03
C TYR A 241 6.32 15.44 -14.42
N GLY A 242 7.39 15.57 -15.21
CA GLY A 242 8.73 15.09 -14.88
C GLY A 242 9.52 15.98 -13.93
N ASP A 243 9.10 16.07 -12.67
CA ASP A 243 9.86 16.76 -11.62
C ASP A 243 10.01 15.92 -10.33
N LYS A 244 10.87 16.40 -9.43
CA LYS A 244 11.20 15.71 -8.18
C LYS A 244 9.98 15.52 -7.28
N ARG A 245 9.19 16.57 -7.08
CA ARG A 245 8.02 16.56 -6.19
C ARG A 245 6.98 15.56 -6.68
N ASN A 246 6.72 15.59 -7.97
CA ASN A 246 5.83 14.66 -8.65
C ASN A 246 6.31 13.22 -8.54
N CYS A 247 7.61 12.96 -8.67
CA CYS A 247 8.17 11.63 -8.45
C CYS A 247 8.03 11.18 -6.98
N LEU A 248 8.29 12.07 -6.03
CA LEU A 248 8.10 11.81 -4.60
C LEU A 248 6.64 11.50 -4.27
N LYS A 249 5.66 12.18 -4.89
CA LYS A 249 4.23 11.87 -4.72
C LYS A 249 3.92 10.44 -5.15
N ILE A 250 4.47 9.99 -6.28
CA ILE A 250 4.30 8.59 -6.73
C ILE A 250 4.99 7.60 -5.79
N ILE A 251 6.19 7.91 -5.29
CA ILE A 251 6.87 7.08 -4.27
C ILE A 251 6.03 7.01 -2.98
N SER A 252 5.42 8.13 -2.56
CA SER A 252 4.53 8.16 -1.40
C SER A 252 3.32 7.25 -1.57
N LEU A 253 2.71 7.23 -2.76
CA LEU A 253 1.62 6.32 -3.09
C LEU A 253 2.07 4.85 -3.03
N PHE A 254 3.25 4.55 -3.57
CA PHE A 254 3.82 3.21 -3.51
C PHE A 254 4.01 2.74 -2.06
N LEU A 255 4.59 3.60 -1.21
CA LEU A 255 4.77 3.33 0.21
C LEU A 255 3.45 3.17 0.97
N PHE A 256 2.43 3.96 0.62
CA PHE A 256 1.10 3.81 1.20
C PHE A 256 0.49 2.45 0.83
N VAL A 257 0.59 2.02 -0.44
CA VAL A 257 0.09 0.70 -0.87
C VAL A 257 0.82 -0.42 -0.13
N ASP A 258 2.17 -0.37 -0.06
CA ASP A 258 2.99 -1.33 0.71
C ASP A 258 2.59 -1.35 2.19
N HIS A 259 2.43 -0.17 2.82
CA HIS A 259 1.99 -0.02 4.21
C HIS A 259 0.64 -0.67 4.44
N ILE A 260 -0.36 -0.37 3.62
CA ILE A 260 -1.71 -0.94 3.75
C ILE A 260 -1.70 -2.46 3.53
N LEU A 261 -0.98 -2.95 2.53
CA LEU A 261 -0.87 -4.39 2.28
C LEU A 261 -0.29 -5.12 3.50
N SER A 262 0.72 -4.52 4.15
CA SER A 262 1.30 -5.08 5.38
C SER A 262 0.30 -5.18 6.55
N LEU A 263 -0.69 -4.29 6.62
CA LEU A 263 -1.76 -4.32 7.63
C LEU A 263 -2.87 -5.32 7.30
N LEU A 264 -3.13 -5.56 6.01
CA LEU A 264 -4.17 -6.48 5.55
C LEU A 264 -3.77 -7.95 5.72
N ASP A 265 -2.51 -8.28 5.47
CA ASP A 265 -2.03 -9.66 5.41
C ASP A 265 -2.08 -10.37 6.78
N GLU A 266 -1.86 -9.65 7.89
CA GLU A 266 -2.09 -10.18 9.25
C GLU A 266 -3.49 -10.73 9.49
N ASN A 267 -4.48 -10.17 8.79
CA ASN A 267 -5.87 -10.57 8.95
C ASN A 267 -6.26 -11.71 8.00
N LEU A 268 -5.51 -11.95 6.92
CA LEU A 268 -5.76 -13.07 6.02
C LEU A 268 -5.36 -14.39 6.70
N ASP A 269 -4.26 -14.39 7.45
CA ASP A 269 -3.79 -15.52 8.26
C ASP A 269 -4.70 -15.87 9.46
N GLN A 270 -5.54 -14.93 9.91
CA GLN A 270 -6.50 -15.18 11.00
C GLN A 270 -7.83 -15.76 10.50
N VAL A 271 -8.29 -15.37 9.30
CA VAL A 271 -9.54 -15.88 8.72
C VAL A 271 -9.42 -17.36 8.32
N ASP A 272 -8.28 -17.76 7.74
CA ASP A 272 -8.04 -19.17 7.37
C ASP A 272 -7.90 -20.11 8.58
N LYS A 273 -7.61 -19.57 9.78
CA LYS A 273 -7.58 -20.34 11.03
C LYS A 273 -8.96 -20.48 11.69
N THR A 274 -9.93 -19.65 11.31
CA THR A 274 -11.32 -19.71 11.83
C THR A 274 -12.27 -20.50 10.95
N GLU A 275 -11.96 -20.73 9.66
CA GLU A 275 -12.75 -21.59 8.77
C GLU A 275 -12.28 -23.05 8.73
N GLY A 276 -11.23 -23.40 9.50
CA GLY A 276 -10.70 -24.75 9.66
C GLY A 276 -11.06 -25.40 11.01
N HIS A 277 -12.19 -26.12 11.02
CA HIS A 277 -12.67 -27.14 11.98
C HIS A 277 -13.65 -26.70 13.09
N PRO A 278 -14.78 -27.43 13.27
CA PRO A 278 -15.51 -28.37 12.40
C PRO A 278 -16.90 -27.87 11.95
#